data_AF-A0A913YMB3-F1
#
_entry.id   AF-A0A913YMB3-F1
#
_cell.length_a   1.000
_cell.length_b   1.000
_cell.length_c   1.000
_cell.angle_alpha   90.00
_cell.angle_beta   90.00
_cell.angle_gamma   90.00
#
_symmetry.space_group_name_H-M   'P 1'
#
loop_
_entity.id
_entity.type
_entity.pdbx_description
1 polymer ?
#
loop_
_entity_poly.entity_id
_entity_poly.type
_entity_poly.pdbx_seq_one_letter_code
_entity_poly.pdbx_strand_id
1 'polypeptide(L)'
;MKNIARILDSTIFDSESILNLCQLVPCQNGGSCIYDSETNKRSCTCKKAYTGENCEVGPIGGLENSAILVNTDNNSYAAALAGFLDPALKPFGPGTWIRCFRAVPGHWDTRMYFHPQCDGKKPTVTIIRVRLSIFGGFTDKAWHSGSAYSESTKST
;
A
#
# COMPACT_ATOMS: atom_id res chain seq x y z
N MET A 1 16.68 -15.69 67.21
CA MET A 1 15.20 -15.60 67.32
C MET A 1 14.61 -15.70 65.91
N LYS A 2 13.43 -16.34 65.80
CA LYS A 2 12.66 -16.75 64.58
C LYS A 2 12.59 -15.64 63.49
N ASN A 3 12.47 -15.89 62.18
CA ASN A 3 11.28 -16.49 61.52
C ASN A 3 11.45 -16.69 59.99
N ILE A 4 10.54 -17.49 59.43
CA ILE A 4 10.43 -17.97 58.03
C ILE A 4 9.71 -16.95 57.10
N ALA A 5 10.21 -16.84 55.85
CA ALA A 5 9.62 -16.39 54.57
C ALA A 5 8.68 -15.16 54.48
N ARG A 6 9.03 -14.22 53.59
CA ARG A 6 8.06 -13.55 52.70
C ARG A 6 8.73 -13.08 51.41
N ILE A 7 8.20 -13.59 50.30
CA ILE A 7 8.45 -13.24 48.89
C ILE A 7 8.24 -11.75 48.68
N LEU A 8 9.25 -11.04 48.13
CA LEU A 8 9.15 -9.95 47.16
C LEU A 8 10.58 -9.70 46.61
N ASP A 9 11.01 -10.49 45.62
CA ASP A 9 12.12 -10.06 44.77
C ASP A 9 11.53 -9.15 43.69
N SER A 10 11.40 -7.87 44.04
CA SER A 10 10.82 -6.83 43.19
C SER A 10 11.85 -5.75 42.84
N THR A 11 13.14 -6.08 42.83
CA THR A 11 14.20 -5.10 42.55
C THR A 11 15.27 -5.64 41.62
N ILE A 12 14.89 -5.90 40.36
CA ILE A 12 15.75 -5.58 39.21
C ILE A 12 14.86 -4.99 38.10
N PHE A 13 14.33 -3.80 38.34
CA PHE A 13 14.06 -2.87 37.24
C PHE A 13 15.42 -2.23 36.92
N ASP A 14 16.21 -2.87 36.07
CA ASP A 14 17.39 -2.22 35.49
C ASP A 14 16.89 -1.08 34.60
N SER A 15 17.06 0.14 35.10
CA SER A 15 16.94 1.37 34.33
C SER A 15 18.08 1.41 33.31
N GLU A 16 17.90 0.77 32.15
CA GLU A 16 18.59 1.00 30.88
C GLU A 16 18.22 -0.09 29.86
N SER A 17 16.93 -0.38 29.67
CA SER A 17 16.57 -1.06 28.42
C SER A 17 16.82 -0.06 27.29
N ILE A 18 17.99 -0.17 26.63
CA ILE A 18 18.27 0.52 25.38
C ILE A 18 17.04 0.31 24.51
N LEU A 19 16.30 1.38 24.24
CA LEU A 19 15.00 1.28 23.58
C LEU A 19 15.24 0.83 22.14
N ASN A 20 15.19 -0.49 21.92
CA ASN A 20 15.36 -1.02 20.59
C ASN A 20 14.15 -0.61 19.75
N LEU A 21 14.33 0.43 18.94
CA LEU A 21 13.29 0.97 18.08
C LEU A 21 12.76 -0.09 17.10
N CYS A 22 13.52 -1.14 16.78
CA CYS A 22 13.03 -2.27 15.98
C CYS A 22 12.00 -3.15 16.69
N GLN A 23 11.96 -3.16 18.03
CA GLN A 23 10.96 -3.90 18.80
C GLN A 23 9.68 -3.08 18.98
N LEU A 24 9.81 -1.77 19.22
CA LEU A 24 8.66 -0.88 19.38
C LEU A 24 7.97 -0.56 18.06
N VAL A 25 8.76 -0.33 17.03
CA VAL A 25 8.29 0.01 15.70
C VAL A 25 8.98 -0.97 14.75
N PRO A 26 8.43 -2.17 14.55
CA PRO A 26 9.04 -3.16 13.66
C PRO A 26 8.84 -2.79 12.18
N CYS A 27 9.76 -3.24 11.33
CA CYS A 27 9.53 -3.22 9.88
C CYS A 27 8.45 -4.26 9.54
N GLN A 28 7.47 -3.87 8.75
CA GLN A 28 6.36 -4.70 8.31
C GLN A 28 6.77 -5.57 7.12
N ASN A 29 5.89 -6.51 6.75
CA ASN A 29 6.01 -7.31 5.54
C ASN A 29 7.36 -8.06 5.37
N GLY A 30 8.00 -8.40 6.49
CA GLY A 30 9.28 -9.08 6.52
C GLY A 30 10.46 -8.22 6.05
N GLY A 31 10.35 -6.88 6.14
CA GLY A 31 11.50 -5.98 6.02
C GLY A 31 12.53 -6.23 7.14
N SER A 32 13.81 -5.97 6.85
CA SER A 32 14.89 -6.10 7.83
C SER A 32 15.07 -4.78 8.57
N CYS A 33 15.07 -4.82 9.90
CA CYS A 33 15.25 -3.64 10.73
C CYS A 33 16.71 -3.49 11.16
N ILE A 34 17.23 -2.27 11.02
CA ILE A 34 18.58 -1.89 11.45
C ILE A 34 18.41 -0.79 12.49
N TYR A 35 18.92 -1.03 13.71
CA TYR A 35 18.94 -0.07 14.80
C TYR A 35 20.39 0.28 15.14
N ASP A 36 20.70 1.56 15.11
CA ASP A 36 21.97 2.14 15.53
C ASP A 36 21.79 2.75 16.93
N SER A 37 22.41 2.12 17.93
CA SER A 37 22.34 2.53 19.33
C SER A 37 23.16 3.78 19.64
N GLU A 38 24.17 4.13 18.83
CA GLU A 38 25.02 5.30 19.05
C GLU A 38 24.31 6.58 18.62
N THR A 39 23.60 6.52 17.49
CA THR A 39 22.82 7.66 16.97
C THR A 39 21.34 7.61 17.36
N ASN A 40 20.92 6.53 18.03
CA ASN A 40 19.53 6.22 18.35
C ASN A 40 18.59 6.28 17.12
N LYS A 41 19.10 5.85 15.95
CA LYS A 41 18.37 5.85 14.69
C LYS A 41 17.96 4.45 14.29
N ARG A 42 16.80 4.35 13.66
CA ARG A 42 16.27 3.09 13.13
C ARG A 42 15.93 3.26 11.65
N SER A 43 16.22 2.24 10.86
CA SER A 43 15.90 2.19 9.44
C SER A 43 15.40 0.80 9.03
N CYS A 44 14.60 0.75 7.96
CA CYS A 44 14.11 -0.48 7.36
C CYS A 44 14.72 -0.72 5.99
N THR A 45 15.20 -1.93 5.77
CA THR A 45 15.50 -2.44 4.42
C THR A 45 14.32 -3.28 3.94
N CYS A 46 13.58 -2.76 2.98
CA CYS A 46 12.39 -3.44 2.46
C CYS A 46 12.74 -4.52 1.44
N LYS A 47 11.96 -5.60 1.45
CA LYS A 47 12.01 -6.61 0.37
C LYS A 47 11.53 -5.97 -0.93
N LYS A 48 11.97 -6.50 -2.08
CA LYS A 48 11.80 -5.94 -3.44
C LYS A 48 10.39 -5.45 -3.82
N ALA A 49 9.33 -5.94 -3.17
CA ALA A 49 7.94 -5.58 -3.45
C ALA A 49 7.32 -4.58 -2.44
N TYR A 50 8.07 -4.16 -1.43
CA TYR A 50 7.58 -3.33 -0.33
C TYR A 50 8.37 -2.03 -0.23
N THR A 51 7.70 -0.96 0.17
CA THR A 51 8.27 0.38 0.35
C THR A 51 7.65 1.06 1.58
N GLY A 52 8.06 2.29 1.88
CA GLY A 52 7.63 3.02 3.09
C GLY A 52 8.67 2.95 4.20
N GLU A 53 8.57 3.85 5.19
CA GLU A 53 9.53 3.95 6.30
C GLU A 53 9.57 2.65 7.11
N ASN A 54 8.43 1.96 7.21
CA ASN A 54 8.27 0.71 7.91
C ASN A 54 8.02 -0.47 6.96
N CYS A 55 8.27 -0.34 5.65
CA CYS A 55 7.91 -1.36 4.65
C CYS A 55 6.41 -1.73 4.64
N GLU A 56 5.55 -0.81 5.08
CA GLU A 56 4.10 -0.95 5.20
C GLU A 56 3.40 -0.90 3.85
N VAL A 57 4.01 -0.23 2.87
CA VAL A 57 3.46 -0.10 1.52
C VAL A 57 3.80 -1.37 0.75
N GLY A 58 2.84 -2.27 0.65
CA GLY A 58 2.97 -3.52 -0.08
C GLY A 58 2.78 -3.40 -1.59
N PRO A 59 3.07 -4.48 -2.34
CA PRO A 59 2.65 -4.57 -3.71
C PRO A 59 1.14 -4.43 -3.71
N ILE A 60 0.66 -3.51 -4.51
CA ILE A 60 -0.76 -3.38 -4.70
C ILE A 60 -1.25 -4.65 -5.42
N GLY A 61 -1.75 -5.63 -4.66
CA GLY A 61 -2.15 -6.92 -5.21
C GLY A 61 -3.17 -6.73 -6.33
N GLY A 62 -3.11 -7.57 -7.35
CA GLY A 62 -3.96 -7.52 -8.53
C GLY A 62 -3.45 -6.60 -9.67
N LEU A 63 -2.34 -5.88 -9.46
CA LEU A 63 -1.68 -5.08 -10.52
C LEU A 63 -0.42 -5.74 -11.09
N GLU A 64 0.08 -6.80 -10.45
CA GLU A 64 1.29 -7.53 -10.84
C GLU A 64 1.22 -8.15 -12.24
N ASN A 65 0.01 -8.38 -12.78
CA ASN A 65 -0.20 -8.93 -14.12
C ASN A 65 -0.60 -7.86 -15.15
N SER A 66 -0.47 -6.58 -14.80
CA SER A 66 -0.81 -5.50 -15.72
C SER A 66 0.15 -5.45 -16.90
N ALA A 67 -0.35 -5.76 -18.10
CA ALA A 67 0.40 -5.60 -19.35
C ALA A 67 0.90 -4.16 -19.60
N ILE A 68 0.34 -3.17 -18.89
CA ILE A 68 0.78 -1.77 -18.94
C ILE A 68 1.96 -1.53 -18.00
N LEU A 69 1.92 -2.06 -16.78
CA LEU A 69 2.89 -1.76 -15.71
C LEU A 69 4.10 -2.71 -15.66
N VAL A 70 3.99 -3.94 -16.18
CA VAL A 70 5.01 -4.99 -16.06
C VAL A 70 6.12 -4.88 -17.11
N ASN A 71 5.88 -4.13 -18.20
CA ASN A 71 6.72 -4.13 -19.40
C ASN A 71 7.50 -2.82 -19.57
N THR A 72 8.04 -2.31 -18.47
CA THR A 72 8.87 -1.10 -18.44
C THR A 72 10.08 -1.33 -17.54
N ASP A 73 11.24 -1.09 -18.12
CA ASP A 73 12.57 -1.44 -17.62
C ASP A 73 12.80 -1.02 -16.16
N ASN A 74 12.76 -1.99 -15.24
CA ASN A 74 13.30 -1.98 -13.88
C ASN A 74 12.92 -0.83 -12.92
N ASN A 75 12.10 0.13 -13.32
CA ASN A 75 11.52 1.16 -12.46
C ASN A 75 10.05 0.80 -12.30
N SER A 76 9.70 0.02 -11.27
CA SER A 76 8.37 -0.57 -11.20
C SER A 76 7.32 0.54 -11.01
N TYR A 77 6.70 0.96 -12.11
CA TYR A 77 5.54 1.87 -12.09
C TYR A 77 4.45 1.37 -11.13
N ALA A 78 4.37 0.06 -10.91
CA ALA A 78 3.55 -0.55 -9.87
C ALA A 78 3.89 -0.06 -8.45
N ALA A 79 5.17 0.04 -8.08
CA ALA A 79 5.58 0.57 -6.78
C ALA A 79 5.40 2.10 -6.70
N ALA A 80 5.69 2.83 -7.77
CA ALA A 80 5.41 4.28 -7.82
C ALA A 80 3.91 4.56 -7.65
N LEU A 81 3.07 3.77 -8.34
CA LEU A 81 1.62 3.81 -8.18
C LEU A 81 1.19 3.39 -6.77
N ALA A 82 1.89 2.44 -6.12
CA ALA A 82 1.63 2.04 -4.73
C ALA A 82 1.83 3.22 -3.78
N GLY A 83 2.97 3.90 -3.89
CA GLY A 83 3.26 5.09 -3.09
C GLY A 83 2.26 6.22 -3.35
N PHE A 84 1.86 6.43 -4.60
CA PHE A 84 0.86 7.44 -4.96
C PHE A 84 -0.52 7.14 -4.35
N LEU A 85 -0.94 5.88 -4.34
CA LEU A 85 -2.28 5.49 -3.87
C LEU A 85 -2.37 5.31 -2.35
N ASP A 86 -1.24 5.10 -1.64
CA ASP A 86 -1.22 4.82 -0.21
C ASP A 86 -2.08 5.81 0.62
N PRO A 87 -1.96 7.15 0.48
CA PRO A 87 -2.75 8.08 1.27
C PRO A 87 -4.26 7.98 1.01
N ALA A 88 -4.66 7.70 -0.24
CA ALA A 88 -6.05 7.57 -0.63
C ALA A 88 -6.67 6.23 -0.18
N LEU A 89 -5.87 5.19 -0.02
CA LEU A 89 -6.32 3.85 0.31
C LEU A 89 -6.42 3.56 1.81
N LYS A 90 -5.80 4.37 2.68
CA LYS A 90 -5.89 4.23 4.14
C LYS A 90 -7.30 3.95 4.69
N PRO A 91 -8.38 4.62 4.23
CA PRO A 91 -9.74 4.36 4.72
C PRO A 91 -10.33 3.01 4.27
N PHE A 92 -9.82 2.44 3.18
CA PHE A 92 -10.33 1.21 2.58
C PHE A 92 -9.64 -0.05 3.13
N GLY A 93 -8.50 0.12 3.81
CA GLY A 93 -7.71 -0.99 4.34
C GLY A 93 -6.99 -1.78 3.24
N PRO A 94 -6.36 -2.91 3.60
CA PRO A 94 -5.67 -3.76 2.64
C PRO A 94 -6.67 -4.41 1.67
N GLY A 95 -6.32 -4.43 0.39
CA GLY A 95 -7.17 -4.99 -0.66
C GLY A 95 -6.39 -5.36 -1.91
N THR A 96 -7.02 -6.16 -2.77
CA THR A 96 -6.48 -6.58 -4.08
C THR A 96 -7.32 -5.94 -5.18
N TRP A 97 -6.69 -5.32 -6.17
CA TRP A 97 -7.36 -4.77 -7.34
C TRP A 97 -7.85 -5.88 -8.25
N ILE A 98 -9.10 -5.77 -8.65
CA ILE A 98 -9.69 -6.67 -9.62
C ILE A 98 -10.00 -5.83 -10.84
N ARG A 99 -9.43 -6.21 -11.99
CA ARG A 99 -9.66 -5.50 -13.25
C ARG A 99 -11.13 -5.62 -13.64
N CYS A 100 -11.85 -4.51 -13.64
CA CYS A 100 -13.22 -4.46 -14.15
C CYS A 100 -13.29 -4.26 -15.67
N PHE A 101 -12.31 -3.58 -16.29
CA PHE A 101 -12.32 -3.34 -17.74
C PHE A 101 -10.92 -3.34 -18.35
N ARG A 102 -10.85 -3.73 -19.63
CA ARG A 102 -9.69 -3.56 -20.51
C ARG A 102 -10.18 -3.03 -21.84
N ALA A 103 -9.58 -1.94 -22.33
CA ALA A 103 -9.85 -1.45 -23.66
C ALA A 103 -9.43 -2.49 -24.73
N VAL A 104 -10.34 -2.79 -25.64
CA VAL A 104 -10.14 -3.71 -26.77
C VAL A 104 -10.56 -2.98 -28.05
N PRO A 105 -9.80 -3.11 -29.16
CA PRO A 105 -10.21 -2.54 -30.45
C PRO A 105 -11.63 -2.97 -30.82
N GLY A 106 -12.46 -2.01 -31.24
CA GLY A 106 -13.88 -2.24 -31.58
C GLY A 106 -14.85 -2.20 -30.40
N HIS A 107 -14.38 -2.22 -29.15
CA HIS A 107 -15.22 -2.18 -27.94
C HIS A 107 -15.19 -0.78 -27.28
N TRP A 108 -15.51 0.26 -28.06
CA TRP A 108 -15.45 1.66 -27.60
C TRP A 108 -16.76 2.16 -26.99
N ASP A 109 -17.89 1.48 -27.23
CA ASP A 109 -19.18 1.83 -26.61
C ASP A 109 -19.16 1.50 -25.12
N THR A 110 -19.03 2.53 -24.29
CA THR A 110 -18.95 2.38 -22.83
C THR A 110 -20.21 1.76 -22.24
N ARG A 111 -21.39 1.97 -22.84
CA ARG A 111 -22.66 1.43 -22.35
C ARG A 111 -22.73 -0.09 -22.49
N MET A 112 -22.06 -0.64 -23.49
CA MET A 112 -22.03 -2.07 -23.77
C MET A 112 -20.87 -2.78 -23.10
N TYR A 113 -19.71 -2.12 -22.99
CA TYR A 113 -18.47 -2.80 -22.60
C TYR A 113 -17.90 -2.34 -21.26
N PHE A 114 -18.03 -1.07 -20.89
CA PHE A 114 -17.45 -0.55 -19.64
C PHE A 114 -18.45 -0.61 -18.49
N HIS A 115 -19.60 0.06 -18.64
CA HIS A 115 -20.60 0.22 -17.60
C HIS A 115 -21.11 -1.11 -17.04
N PRO A 116 -21.40 -2.15 -17.85
CA PRO A 116 -21.85 -3.44 -17.31
C PRO A 116 -20.83 -4.14 -16.42
N GLN A 117 -19.54 -3.79 -16.53
CA GLN A 117 -18.46 -4.42 -15.76
C GLN A 117 -17.97 -3.56 -14.58
N CYS A 118 -18.01 -2.23 -14.71
CA CYS A 118 -17.40 -1.29 -13.76
C CYS A 118 -18.38 -0.45 -12.94
N ASP A 119 -19.67 -0.37 -13.32
CA ASP A 119 -20.65 0.39 -12.53
C ASP A 119 -20.77 -0.17 -11.09
N GLY A 120 -20.92 0.73 -10.13
CA GLY A 120 -20.96 0.41 -8.70
C GLY A 120 -19.60 0.07 -8.06
N LYS A 121 -18.52 -0.09 -8.85
CA LYS A 121 -17.18 -0.40 -8.32
C LYS A 121 -16.47 0.86 -7.84
N LYS A 122 -15.87 0.78 -6.64
CA LYS A 122 -15.00 1.79 -6.03
C LYS A 122 -14.11 1.16 -4.93
N PRO A 123 -12.96 1.77 -4.60
CA PRO A 123 -12.28 2.77 -5.43
C PRO A 123 -11.83 2.16 -6.77
N THR A 124 -11.50 2.98 -7.77
CA THR A 124 -10.96 2.52 -9.07
C THR A 124 -9.70 3.25 -9.45
N VAL A 125 -8.78 2.55 -10.11
CA VAL A 125 -7.59 3.13 -10.76
C VAL A 125 -7.68 2.89 -12.26
N THR A 126 -7.54 3.96 -13.04
CA THR A 126 -7.44 3.90 -14.50
C THR A 126 -5.98 4.03 -14.90
N ILE A 127 -5.50 3.15 -15.77
CA ILE A 127 -4.11 3.12 -16.21
C ILE A 127 -4.09 3.05 -17.74
N ILE A 128 -3.42 4.01 -18.36
CA ILE A 128 -3.37 4.20 -19.81
C ILE A 128 -1.90 4.24 -20.23
N ARG A 129 -1.56 3.52 -21.30
CA ARG A 129 -0.25 3.58 -21.94
C ARG A 129 -0.39 4.08 -23.36
N VAL A 130 0.38 5.10 -23.69
CA VAL A 130 0.53 5.60 -25.06
C VAL A 130 2.02 5.64 -25.36
N ARG A 131 2.47 4.71 -26.22
CA ARG A 131 3.90 4.52 -26.53
C ARG A 131 4.72 4.30 -25.24
N LEU A 132 5.59 5.27 -24.91
CA LEU A 132 6.47 5.26 -23.74
C LEU A 132 5.84 5.92 -22.51
N SER A 133 4.73 6.65 -22.68
CA SER A 133 4.08 7.38 -21.60
C SER A 133 3.01 6.52 -20.92
N ILE A 134 2.98 6.55 -19.59
CA ILE A 134 1.94 5.96 -18.76
C ILE A 134 1.30 7.08 -17.94
N PHE A 135 -0.04 7.14 -17.95
CA PHE A 135 -0.82 8.11 -17.20
C PHE A 135 -2.18 7.50 -16.83
N GLY A 136 -3.00 8.24 -16.09
CA GLY A 136 -4.28 7.73 -15.64
C GLY A 136 -4.85 8.55 -14.50
N GLY A 137 -5.59 7.90 -13.61
CA GLY A 137 -6.18 8.57 -12.46
C GLY A 137 -6.81 7.59 -11.48
N PHE A 138 -7.04 8.09 -10.26
CA PHE A 138 -7.73 7.40 -9.19
C PHE A 138 -9.07 8.09 -8.93
N THR A 139 -10.07 7.31 -8.52
CA THR A 139 -11.29 7.86 -7.92
C THR A 139 -11.82 6.95 -6.82
N ASP A 140 -12.27 7.56 -5.74
CA ASP A 140 -12.97 6.93 -4.63
C ASP A 140 -14.50 6.85 -4.84
N LYS A 141 -15.01 7.43 -5.93
CA LYS A 141 -16.42 7.34 -6.30
C LYS A 141 -16.71 6.11 -7.15
N ALA A 142 -17.95 5.64 -7.06
CA ALA A 142 -18.42 4.54 -7.88
C ALA A 142 -18.77 5.04 -9.28
N TRP A 143 -18.41 4.27 -10.31
CA TRP A 143 -18.90 4.49 -11.67
C TRP A 143 -20.41 4.27 -11.74
N HIS A 144 -21.07 5.00 -12.64
CA HIS A 144 -22.49 4.84 -12.93
C HIS A 144 -22.81 5.23 -14.38
N SER A 145 -23.87 4.63 -14.92
CA SER A 145 -24.42 4.95 -16.24
C SER A 145 -25.27 6.24 -16.27
N GLY A 146 -25.47 6.90 -15.13
CA GLY A 146 -26.19 8.18 -15.07
C GLY A 146 -25.42 9.30 -15.77
N SER A 147 -26.14 10.22 -16.42
CA SER A 147 -25.57 11.38 -17.15
C SER A 147 -25.12 12.53 -16.23
N ALA A 148 -24.66 12.21 -15.02
CA ALA A 148 -24.19 13.19 -14.03
C ALA A 148 -22.68 13.05 -13.83
N TYR A 149 -22.02 14.13 -13.42
CA TYR A 149 -20.63 14.04 -12.99
C TYR A 149 -20.58 13.67 -11.49
N SER A 150 -19.51 12.98 -11.11
CA SER A 150 -19.18 12.69 -9.72
C SER A 150 -17.78 13.19 -9.44
N GLU A 151 -17.61 13.98 -8.39
CA GLU A 151 -16.30 14.50 -7.99
C GLU A 151 -15.65 13.57 -6.97
N SER A 152 -14.37 13.26 -7.18
CA SER A 152 -13.62 12.47 -6.21
C SER A 152 -13.39 13.28 -4.94
N THR A 153 -13.56 12.63 -3.79
CA THR A 153 -13.21 13.21 -2.49
C THR A 153 -11.77 12.91 -2.08
N LYS A 154 -11.01 12.23 -2.95
CA LYS A 154 -9.63 11.80 -2.76
C LYS A 154 -8.89 11.92 -4.09
N SER A 155 -8.25 13.06 -4.33
CA SER A 155 -7.24 13.20 -5.37
C SER A 155 -5.86 13.11 -4.72
N THR A 156 -5.00 12.27 -5.25
CA THR A 156 -3.58 12.19 -4.88
C THR A 156 -2.71 12.84 -5.94
#